data_AF-A0A851GJ14-F1
#
_entry.id   AF-A0A851GJ14-F1
#
_cell.length_a   1.000
_cell.length_b   1.000
_cell.length_c   1.000
_cell.angle_alpha   90.00
_cell.angle_beta   90.00
_cell.angle_gamma   90.00
#
_symmetry.space_group_name_H-M   'P 1'
#
loop_
_entity.id
_entity.type
_entity.pdbx_description
1 polymer ?
#
loop_
_entity_poly.entity_id
_entity_poly.type
_entity_poly.pdbx_seq_one_letter_code
_entity_poly.pdbx_strand_id
1 'polypeptide(L)'
;MARNQKQMSGKGALVFGLIWTAFSSIFVVVGLVSTYQAVHRSTWPAVDCELTRFEVKSDPKLDPAFQPQVEFTYEWEGQSYQGDKVWVSQKGEDDYEDLGELIEQYRRGDLSRCYVNPDQPGEAVLLAESDDLWGGLVFALFGGGFVAIGIGIMFSSRWMKKQENAPLSSKSSGEEGAPNVILVPFFLLFGLAGLGVLLFVVLPQGMKYQDARGWDETPAVVEWSRVQSHSSDDGTTYSVDIFYRYQYQEKEYKSNTVDIFSGSSSGRSGKQEKVNQHPAGKEIVCYVNPEKPWQALLHRDLGWWALFALFPLPFLAVGFGGLWWLYKKRAKASVELSSSDALGRRTSSLRHEAGVRDAFHGGGSSSVSGEKTFSPSGSRVKGLLGILFFALFWNGIVSVFVTIAVKGWLAGNPEWFLMVFLIPFVLVGLGTMVFSMYSFLALFNPSPRITLKPGALTLGGSATLRWRIPSKAQRLKQFRLYLVGEEEAQYRRGTNTVTDTEVFFEQLLFETADPRQASRGELQCVVPVNTMPSWKSQHHEIKWSLVVKGDIALWPDINDTYALEVVAPDFTPQH
;
A
#
# COMPACT_ATOMS: atom_id res chain seq x y z
N MET A 1 22.75 11.11 -23.60
CA MET A 1 23.30 10.35 -22.45
C MET A 1 22.94 11.05 -21.15
N ALA A 2 22.21 10.35 -20.27
CA ALA A 2 21.67 10.83 -19.02
C ALA A 2 22.54 10.38 -17.83
N ARG A 3 22.74 11.26 -16.83
CA ARG A 3 22.82 10.92 -15.39
C ARG A 3 23.22 12.14 -14.57
N ASN A 4 22.36 12.53 -13.62
CA ASN A 4 22.77 12.90 -12.26
C ASN A 4 21.56 13.05 -11.31
N GLN A 5 20.59 12.13 -11.36
CA GLN A 5 19.82 11.85 -10.14
C GLN A 5 20.71 11.00 -9.24
N LYS A 6 21.07 11.54 -8.06
CA LYS A 6 21.78 10.83 -7.00
C LYS A 6 21.00 9.58 -6.60
N GLN A 7 21.30 8.48 -7.27
CA GLN A 7 20.78 7.15 -7.01
C GLN A 7 21.29 6.72 -5.63
N MET A 8 20.41 6.17 -4.78
CA MET A 8 20.83 5.38 -3.62
C MET A 8 21.93 4.41 -4.08
N SER A 9 23.07 4.41 -3.38
CA SER A 9 24.14 3.44 -3.62
C SER A 9 23.54 2.05 -3.74
N GLY A 10 23.79 1.33 -4.85
CA GLY A 10 23.21 0.00 -5.08
C GLY A 10 23.51 -1.00 -3.95
N LYS A 11 24.53 -0.73 -3.11
CA LYS A 11 24.79 -1.48 -1.88
C LYS A 11 23.71 -1.26 -0.81
N GLY A 12 23.21 -0.03 -0.66
CA GLY A 12 22.15 0.31 0.30
C GLY A 12 20.80 -0.33 -0.04
N ALA A 13 20.42 -0.35 -1.32
CA ALA A 13 19.20 -1.04 -1.76
C ALA A 13 19.27 -2.56 -1.54
N LEU A 14 20.46 -3.15 -1.71
CA LEU A 14 20.67 -4.59 -1.52
C LEU A 14 20.61 -4.97 -0.04
N VAL A 15 21.25 -4.19 0.84
CA VAL A 15 21.16 -4.40 2.30
C VAL A 15 19.73 -4.22 2.80
N PHE A 16 19.04 -3.16 2.34
CA PHE A 16 17.63 -2.93 2.70
C PHE A 16 16.73 -4.08 2.24
N GLY A 17 16.88 -4.52 0.98
CA GLY A 17 16.10 -5.64 0.44
C GLY A 17 16.33 -6.95 1.20
N LEU A 18 17.56 -7.24 1.62
CA LEU A 18 17.88 -8.43 2.43
C LEU A 18 17.21 -8.39 3.80
N ILE A 19 17.35 -7.28 4.54
CA ILE A 19 16.76 -7.12 5.87
C ILE A 19 15.23 -7.20 5.78
N TRP A 20 14.65 -6.53 4.77
CA TRP A 20 13.22 -6.54 4.51
C TRP A 20 12.70 -7.95 4.22
N THR A 21 13.34 -8.68 3.29
CA THR A 21 12.94 -10.05 2.96
C THR A 21 13.05 -10.98 4.16
N ALA A 22 14.15 -10.93 4.92
CA ALA A 22 14.33 -11.78 6.10
C ALA A 22 13.23 -11.54 7.15
N PHE A 23 12.90 -10.27 7.43
CA PHE A 23 11.80 -9.91 8.32
C PHE A 23 10.46 -10.45 7.83
N SER A 24 10.15 -10.29 6.54
CA SER A 24 8.88 -10.72 5.96
C SER A 24 8.72 -12.24 5.85
N SER A 25 9.81 -13.00 5.73
CA SER A 25 9.78 -14.46 5.67
C SER A 25 9.25 -15.12 6.95
N ILE A 26 9.38 -14.47 8.12
CA ILE A 26 8.84 -14.98 9.39
C ILE A 26 7.32 -15.14 9.28
N PHE A 27 6.62 -14.13 8.75
CA PHE A 27 5.17 -14.17 8.57
C PHE A 27 4.72 -15.26 7.59
N VAL A 28 5.54 -15.55 6.56
CA VAL A 28 5.26 -16.64 5.61
C VAL A 28 5.34 -17.99 6.30
N VAL A 29 6.41 -18.23 7.06
CA VAL A 29 6.62 -19.51 7.74
C VAL A 29 5.53 -19.75 8.78
N VAL A 30 5.25 -18.75 9.63
CA VAL A 30 4.19 -18.84 10.64
C VAL A 30 2.83 -19.11 9.99
N GLY A 31 2.49 -18.35 8.95
CA GLY A 31 1.22 -18.52 8.23
C GLY A 31 1.08 -19.90 7.58
N LEU A 32 2.12 -20.39 6.89
CA LEU A 32 2.10 -21.71 6.23
C LEU A 32 2.01 -22.87 7.22
N VAL A 33 2.70 -22.78 8.37
CA VAL A 33 2.65 -23.81 9.41
C VAL A 33 1.24 -23.87 10.01
N SER A 34 0.64 -22.74 10.37
CA SER A 34 -0.74 -22.67 10.86
C SER A 34 -1.73 -23.22 9.83
N THR A 35 -1.62 -22.83 8.56
CA THR A 35 -2.50 -23.35 7.49
C THR A 35 -2.38 -24.85 7.30
N TYR A 36 -1.14 -25.39 7.26
CA TYR A 36 -0.93 -26.82 7.08
C TYR A 36 -1.58 -27.64 8.20
N GLN A 37 -1.40 -27.20 9.45
CA GLN A 37 -2.01 -27.86 10.59
C GLN A 37 -3.54 -27.79 10.54
N ALA A 38 -4.11 -26.64 10.17
CA ALA A 38 -5.55 -26.47 10.06
C ALA A 38 -6.19 -27.33 8.94
N VAL A 39 -5.54 -27.45 7.78
CA VAL A 39 -6.03 -28.31 6.68
C VAL A 39 -6.08 -29.78 7.08
N HIS A 40 -5.02 -30.29 7.73
CA HIS A 40 -4.97 -31.68 8.16
C HIS A 40 -6.04 -32.02 9.22
N ARG A 41 -6.44 -31.05 10.05
CA ARG A 41 -7.53 -31.20 11.03
C ARG A 41 -8.92 -31.17 10.38
N SER A 42 -9.11 -30.38 9.33
CA SER A 42 -10.41 -30.24 8.65
C SER A 42 -10.92 -31.51 7.95
N THR A 43 -10.05 -32.51 7.76
CA THR A 43 -10.38 -33.77 7.09
C THR A 43 -10.86 -34.85 8.06
N TRP A 44 -10.94 -34.57 9.36
CA TRP A 44 -11.40 -35.55 10.35
C TRP A 44 -12.91 -35.81 10.17
N PRO A 45 -13.33 -37.07 9.97
CA PRO A 45 -14.74 -37.43 9.82
C PRO A 45 -15.53 -37.18 11.10
N ALA A 46 -16.74 -36.63 10.93
CA ALA A 46 -17.69 -36.44 12.02
C ALA A 46 -18.48 -37.73 12.27
N VAL A 47 -18.57 -38.16 13.52
CA VAL A 47 -19.39 -39.28 14.00
C VAL A 47 -20.26 -38.84 15.16
N ASP A 48 -21.34 -39.58 15.41
CA ASP A 48 -22.20 -39.34 16.56
C ASP A 48 -21.47 -39.73 17.85
N CYS A 49 -21.57 -38.90 18.88
CA CYS A 49 -20.98 -39.15 20.19
C CYS A 49 -21.92 -38.78 21.34
N GLU A 50 -21.80 -39.49 22.44
CA GLU A 50 -22.55 -39.22 23.67
C GLU A 50 -21.64 -38.56 24.71
N LEU A 51 -21.95 -37.32 25.07
CA LEU A 51 -21.19 -36.54 26.04
C LEU A 51 -21.64 -36.90 27.47
N THR A 52 -20.76 -37.50 28.24
CA THR A 52 -21.04 -37.96 29.62
C THR A 52 -20.63 -36.93 30.67
N ARG A 53 -19.63 -36.08 30.37
CA ARG A 53 -19.15 -35.04 31.27
C ARG A 53 -18.74 -33.78 30.51
N PHE A 54 -19.09 -32.62 31.05
CA PHE A 54 -18.61 -31.33 30.59
C PHE A 54 -18.48 -30.36 31.77
N GLU A 55 -17.27 -29.94 32.09
CA GLU A 55 -16.99 -28.97 33.15
C GLU A 55 -15.86 -28.05 32.73
N VAL A 56 -15.91 -26.77 33.07
CA VAL A 56 -14.78 -25.85 32.83
C VAL A 56 -13.98 -25.69 34.11
N LYS A 57 -12.73 -26.16 34.10
CA LYS A 57 -11.80 -25.93 35.20
C LYS A 57 -11.18 -24.54 35.06
N SER A 58 -11.54 -23.67 35.98
CA SER A 58 -11.07 -22.28 36.07
C SER A 58 -10.03 -22.16 37.18
N ASP A 59 -8.73 -22.02 36.85
CA ASP A 59 -7.66 -21.94 37.85
C ASP A 59 -6.57 -20.93 37.43
N PRO A 60 -6.29 -19.89 38.24
CA PRO A 60 -5.27 -18.89 37.95
C PRO A 60 -3.83 -19.41 38.07
N LYS A 61 -3.60 -20.71 38.21
CA LYS A 61 -2.27 -21.34 38.10
C LYS A 61 -2.08 -22.14 36.83
N LEU A 62 -3.14 -22.32 36.04
CA LEU A 62 -3.09 -23.01 34.75
C LEU A 62 -2.74 -22.03 33.63
N ASP A 63 -2.16 -22.58 32.57
CA ASP A 63 -1.81 -21.90 31.32
C ASP A 63 -2.17 -22.84 30.16
N PRO A 64 -3.27 -22.59 29.42
CA PRO A 64 -4.28 -21.54 29.62
C PRO A 64 -5.13 -21.74 30.89
N ALA A 65 -5.74 -20.65 31.38
CA ALA A 65 -6.41 -20.59 32.69
C ALA A 65 -7.76 -21.31 32.76
N PHE A 66 -8.45 -21.42 31.63
CA PHE A 66 -9.78 -22.03 31.52
C PHE A 66 -9.71 -23.30 30.68
N GLN A 67 -9.73 -24.45 31.34
CA GLN A 67 -9.56 -25.74 30.67
C GLN A 67 -10.87 -26.54 30.73
N PRO A 68 -11.58 -26.71 29.61
CA PRO A 68 -12.76 -27.58 29.58
C PRO A 68 -12.33 -29.04 29.72
N GLN A 69 -12.97 -29.72 30.66
CA GLN A 69 -12.85 -31.15 30.90
C GLN A 69 -14.09 -31.81 30.33
N VAL A 70 -13.88 -32.62 29.30
CA VAL A 70 -14.94 -33.34 28.61
C VAL A 70 -14.68 -34.82 28.66
N GLU A 71 -15.75 -35.60 28.71
CA GLU A 71 -15.70 -37.05 28.52
C GLU A 71 -16.86 -37.41 27.60
N PHE A 72 -16.58 -38.12 26.52
CA PHE A 72 -17.59 -38.58 25.58
C PHE A 72 -17.25 -39.96 25.02
N THR A 73 -18.26 -40.69 24.60
CA THR A 73 -18.13 -42.00 23.96
C THR A 73 -18.56 -41.91 22.50
N TYR A 74 -17.90 -42.66 21.63
CA TYR A 74 -18.21 -42.70 20.21
C TYR A 74 -17.90 -44.08 19.62
N GLU A 75 -18.47 -44.37 18.45
CA GLU A 75 -18.25 -45.61 17.72
C GLU A 75 -17.50 -45.34 16.42
N TRP A 76 -16.43 -46.12 16.19
CA TRP A 76 -15.65 -46.06 14.96
C TRP A 76 -15.43 -47.47 14.43
N GLU A 77 -15.87 -47.73 13.19
CA GLU A 77 -15.77 -49.04 12.51
C GLU A 77 -16.26 -50.25 13.36
N GLY A 78 -17.32 -50.07 14.16
CA GLY A 78 -17.89 -51.12 15.00
C GLY A 78 -17.20 -51.33 16.35
N GLN A 79 -16.24 -50.47 16.72
CA GLN A 79 -15.58 -50.47 18.02
C GLN A 79 -15.91 -49.18 18.79
N SER A 80 -16.16 -49.32 20.09
CA SER A 80 -16.44 -48.19 20.98
C SER A 80 -15.13 -47.60 21.52
N TYR A 81 -15.04 -46.28 21.48
CA TYR A 81 -13.92 -45.49 21.97
C TYR A 81 -14.42 -44.42 22.95
N GLN A 82 -13.48 -43.88 23.74
CA GLN A 82 -13.73 -42.76 24.65
C GLN A 82 -12.79 -41.62 24.29
N GLY A 83 -13.33 -40.41 24.22
CA GLY A 83 -12.59 -39.18 23.98
C GLY A 83 -12.69 -38.24 25.16
N ASP A 84 -11.64 -37.45 25.37
CA ASP A 84 -11.48 -36.53 26.50
C ASP A 84 -11.03 -35.12 26.07
N LYS A 85 -10.97 -34.86 24.76
CA LYS A 85 -10.47 -33.61 24.19
C LYS A 85 -11.59 -32.80 23.56
N VAL A 86 -11.61 -31.50 23.83
CA VAL A 86 -12.43 -30.56 23.06
C VAL A 86 -11.75 -30.23 21.72
N TRP A 87 -10.43 -30.00 21.75
CA TRP A 87 -9.60 -29.65 20.59
C TRP A 87 -8.33 -30.50 20.53
N VAL A 88 -7.66 -30.48 19.38
CA VAL A 88 -6.47 -31.32 19.11
C VAL A 88 -5.22 -30.76 19.79
N SER A 89 -4.98 -29.45 19.64
CA SER A 89 -3.71 -28.80 20.00
C SER A 89 -3.76 -27.94 21.25
N GLN A 90 -4.96 -27.63 21.76
CA GLN A 90 -5.14 -26.72 22.88
C GLN A 90 -5.83 -27.40 24.06
N LYS A 91 -5.37 -27.04 25.26
CA LYS A 91 -5.88 -27.57 26.53
C LYS A 91 -7.01 -26.73 27.12
N GLY A 92 -7.27 -25.56 26.55
CA GLY A 92 -8.19 -24.57 27.07
C GLY A 92 -7.97 -23.21 26.41
N GLU A 93 -8.59 -22.19 26.99
CA GLU A 93 -8.59 -20.81 26.49
C GLU A 93 -8.09 -19.82 27.56
N ASP A 94 -7.47 -18.73 27.12
CA ASP A 94 -7.08 -17.61 27.99
C ASP A 94 -8.28 -16.70 28.31
N ASP A 95 -9.26 -16.62 27.40
CA ASP A 95 -10.49 -15.84 27.57
C ASP A 95 -11.70 -16.77 27.78
N TYR A 96 -12.41 -16.58 28.90
CA TYR A 96 -13.58 -17.40 29.24
C TYR A 96 -14.74 -17.19 28.26
N GLU A 97 -14.82 -16.02 27.63
CA GLU A 97 -15.85 -15.68 26.63
C GLU A 97 -15.82 -16.64 25.44
N ASP A 98 -14.64 -17.15 25.05
CA ASP A 98 -14.44 -18.08 23.93
C ASP A 98 -15.03 -19.46 24.22
N LEU A 99 -15.14 -19.84 25.50
CA LEU A 99 -15.85 -21.04 25.93
C LEU A 99 -17.36 -20.85 26.00
N GLY A 100 -17.86 -19.62 25.94
CA GLY A 100 -19.26 -19.30 26.19
C GLY A 100 -20.22 -19.99 25.21
N GLU A 101 -19.88 -20.01 23.91
CA GLU A 101 -20.70 -20.70 22.91
C GLU A 101 -20.71 -22.22 23.11
N LEU A 102 -19.55 -22.82 23.42
CA LEU A 102 -19.44 -24.24 23.73
C LEU A 102 -20.26 -24.62 24.98
N ILE A 103 -20.21 -23.80 26.04
CA ILE A 103 -21.00 -23.97 27.27
C ILE A 103 -22.50 -23.90 26.96
N GLU A 104 -22.94 -22.96 26.11
CA GLU A 104 -24.36 -22.84 25.73
C GLU A 104 -24.83 -23.94 24.79
N GLN A 105 -23.97 -24.45 23.90
CA GLN A 105 -24.28 -25.64 23.09
C GLN A 105 -24.45 -26.87 23.99
N TYR A 106 -23.58 -27.03 25.00
CA TYR A 106 -23.73 -28.09 26.01
C TYR A 106 -25.06 -27.97 26.78
N ARG A 107 -25.40 -26.79 27.30
CA ARG A 107 -26.65 -26.54 28.03
C ARG A 107 -27.90 -26.84 27.20
N ARG A 108 -27.83 -26.68 25.88
CA ARG A 108 -28.92 -26.98 24.94
C ARG A 108 -28.96 -28.45 24.50
N GLY A 109 -27.89 -29.22 24.75
CA GLY A 109 -27.75 -30.60 24.28
C GLY A 109 -27.37 -30.70 22.80
N ASP A 110 -26.79 -29.65 22.21
CA ASP A 110 -26.46 -29.59 20.78
C ASP A 110 -25.16 -30.34 20.43
N LEU A 111 -24.33 -30.66 21.44
CA LEU A 111 -23.05 -31.36 21.29
C LEU A 111 -23.23 -32.88 21.12
N SER A 112 -23.66 -33.29 19.92
CA SER A 112 -23.94 -34.70 19.58
C SER A 112 -22.96 -35.31 18.58
N ARG A 113 -21.97 -34.55 18.10
CA ARG A 113 -20.97 -35.04 17.14
C ARG A 113 -19.56 -34.80 17.64
N CYS A 114 -18.67 -35.76 17.38
CA CYS A 114 -17.24 -35.60 17.53
C CYS A 114 -16.53 -35.90 16.20
N TYR A 115 -15.27 -35.52 16.12
CA TYR A 115 -14.43 -35.68 14.96
C TYR A 115 -13.30 -36.65 15.31
N VAL A 116 -13.21 -37.74 14.56
CA VAL A 116 -12.28 -38.84 14.85
C VAL A 116 -11.08 -38.75 13.93
N ASN A 117 -9.88 -38.94 14.47
CA ASN A 117 -8.68 -39.07 13.67
C ASN A 117 -8.70 -40.43 12.93
N PRO A 118 -8.80 -40.47 11.58
CA PRO A 118 -8.92 -41.73 10.85
C PRO A 118 -7.63 -42.56 10.90
N ASP A 119 -6.47 -41.91 11.11
CA ASP A 119 -5.18 -42.59 11.24
C ASP A 119 -4.98 -43.16 12.65
N GLN A 120 -5.68 -42.61 13.65
CA GLN A 120 -5.63 -43.02 15.06
C GLN A 120 -7.02 -42.93 15.71
N PRO A 121 -7.89 -43.94 15.56
CA PRO A 121 -9.28 -43.88 16.03
C PRO A 121 -9.49 -43.65 17.53
N GLY A 122 -8.47 -43.91 18.36
CA GLY A 122 -8.47 -43.59 19.79
C GLY A 122 -8.30 -42.10 20.09
N GLU A 123 -8.08 -41.26 19.08
CA GLU A 123 -8.04 -39.81 19.19
C GLU A 123 -9.26 -39.19 18.51
N ALA A 124 -10.10 -38.53 19.30
CA ALA A 124 -11.23 -37.75 18.82
C ALA A 124 -11.38 -36.44 19.58
N VAL A 125 -12.03 -35.47 18.95
CA VAL A 125 -12.26 -34.13 19.50
C VAL A 125 -13.72 -33.70 19.30
N LEU A 126 -14.26 -32.90 20.21
CA LEU A 126 -15.65 -32.38 20.08
C LEU A 126 -15.78 -31.32 18.99
N LEU A 127 -14.79 -30.46 18.81
CA LEU A 127 -14.82 -29.38 17.83
C LEU A 127 -13.75 -29.59 16.76
N ALA A 128 -14.17 -29.63 15.49
CA ALA A 128 -13.27 -29.51 14.36
C ALA A 128 -12.86 -28.04 14.23
N GLU A 129 -11.73 -27.70 14.80
CA GLU A 129 -11.17 -26.34 14.78
C GLU A 129 -10.92 -25.87 13.33
N SER A 130 -11.80 -25.00 12.81
CA SER A 130 -11.73 -24.47 11.44
C SER A 130 -11.20 -23.04 11.33
N ASP A 131 -11.10 -22.32 12.44
CA ASP A 131 -11.03 -20.85 12.41
C ASP A 131 -9.64 -20.29 12.09
N ASP A 132 -8.58 -21.09 12.25
CA ASP A 132 -7.20 -20.65 12.03
C ASP A 132 -6.75 -20.73 10.55
N LEU A 133 -7.57 -21.34 9.69
CA LEU A 133 -7.27 -21.57 8.27
C LEU A 133 -7.12 -20.24 7.50
N TRP A 134 -8.05 -19.30 7.73
CA TRP A 134 -8.02 -17.99 7.10
C TRP A 134 -6.95 -17.08 7.68
N GLY A 135 -6.70 -17.16 8.99
CA GLY A 135 -5.63 -16.42 9.67
C GLY A 135 -4.26 -16.76 9.08
N GLY A 136 -3.91 -18.05 9.07
CA GLY A 136 -2.63 -18.52 8.52
C GLY A 136 -2.43 -18.16 7.04
N LEU A 137 -3.48 -18.31 6.21
CA LEU A 137 -3.42 -17.97 4.79
C LEU A 137 -3.22 -16.46 4.56
N VAL A 138 -3.94 -15.61 5.29
CA VAL A 138 -3.80 -14.16 5.19
C VAL A 138 -2.40 -13.73 5.62
N PHE A 139 -1.88 -14.27 6.72
CA PHE A 139 -0.52 -13.99 7.18
C PHE A 139 0.55 -14.45 6.17
N ALA A 140 0.37 -15.63 5.57
CA ALA A 140 1.29 -16.17 4.56
C ALA A 140 1.29 -15.34 3.27
N LEU A 141 0.11 -14.94 2.78
CA LEU A 141 -0.04 -14.09 1.60
C LEU A 141 0.53 -12.69 1.84
N PHE A 142 0.27 -12.13 3.02
CA PHE A 142 0.82 -10.83 3.44
C PHE A 142 2.35 -10.88 3.48
N GLY A 143 2.93 -11.83 4.23
CA GLY A 143 4.38 -12.01 4.30
C GLY A 143 5.00 -12.30 2.93
N GLY A 144 4.35 -13.15 2.12
CA GLY A 144 4.86 -13.60 0.83
C GLY A 144 4.93 -12.45 -0.17
N GLY A 145 3.93 -11.57 -0.15
CA GLY A 145 3.95 -10.34 -0.93
C GLY A 145 5.10 -9.40 -0.57
N PHE A 146 5.39 -9.24 0.73
CA PHE A 146 6.50 -8.41 1.19
C PHE A 146 7.87 -9.01 0.87
N VAL A 147 7.99 -10.34 0.95
CA VAL A 147 9.17 -11.09 0.47
C VAL A 147 9.41 -10.82 -1.01
N ALA A 148 8.37 -10.92 -1.84
CA ALA A 148 8.47 -10.64 -3.28
C ALA A 148 8.94 -9.22 -3.57
N ILE A 149 8.54 -8.24 -2.74
CA ILE A 149 9.00 -6.85 -2.83
C ILE A 149 10.48 -6.72 -2.49
N GLY A 150 10.93 -7.30 -1.37
CA GLY A 150 12.34 -7.26 -0.99
C GLY A 150 13.23 -7.91 -2.05
N ILE A 151 12.78 -9.04 -2.61
CA ILE A 151 13.41 -9.69 -3.77
C ILE A 151 13.43 -8.74 -4.97
N GLY A 152 12.29 -8.14 -5.32
CA GLY A 152 12.19 -7.16 -6.41
C GLY A 152 13.18 -6.00 -6.26
N ILE A 153 13.32 -5.44 -5.05
CA ILE A 153 14.29 -4.38 -4.75
C ILE A 153 15.73 -4.87 -4.99
N MET A 154 16.08 -6.06 -4.50
CA MET A 154 17.43 -6.63 -4.68
C MET A 154 17.77 -6.85 -6.18
N PHE A 155 16.84 -7.41 -6.94
CA PHE A 155 17.06 -7.74 -8.36
C PHE A 155 16.90 -6.54 -9.30
N SER A 156 16.12 -5.52 -8.93
CA SER A 156 16.00 -4.27 -9.71
C SER A 156 17.36 -3.57 -9.87
N SER A 157 18.22 -3.61 -8.85
CA SER A 157 19.58 -3.02 -8.93
C SER A 157 20.50 -3.76 -9.91
N ARG A 158 20.32 -5.08 -10.05
CA ARG A 158 21.07 -5.93 -10.98
C ARG A 158 20.53 -5.85 -12.40
N TRP A 159 19.21 -5.77 -12.54
CA TRP A 159 18.53 -5.64 -13.84
C TRP A 159 18.81 -4.28 -14.49
N MET A 160 18.82 -3.19 -13.70
CA MET A 160 19.24 -1.87 -14.19
C MET A 160 20.72 -1.84 -14.62
N LYS A 161 21.62 -2.55 -13.91
CA LYS A 161 23.03 -2.70 -14.32
C LYS A 161 23.20 -3.54 -15.60
N LYS A 162 22.33 -4.53 -15.83
CA LYS A 162 22.38 -5.40 -17.01
C LYS A 162 21.89 -4.69 -18.27
N GLN A 163 20.88 -3.82 -18.16
CA GLN A 163 20.42 -2.98 -19.27
C GLN A 163 21.43 -1.90 -19.70
N GLU A 164 22.35 -1.51 -18.82
CA GLU A 164 23.41 -0.55 -19.14
C GLU A 164 24.50 -1.13 -20.05
N ASN A 165 24.66 -2.46 -20.07
CA ASN A 165 25.72 -3.16 -20.80
C ASN A 165 25.23 -3.97 -22.02
N ALA A 166 23.95 -3.88 -22.39
CA ALA A 166 23.38 -4.63 -23.51
C ALA A 166 23.32 -3.79 -24.80
N PRO A 167 23.75 -4.32 -25.96
CA PRO A 167 23.64 -3.62 -27.24
C PRO A 167 22.17 -3.44 -27.67
N LEU A 168 21.88 -2.30 -28.29
CA LEU A 168 20.53 -1.80 -28.63
C LEU A 168 19.66 -2.76 -29.46
N SER A 169 20.24 -3.70 -30.20
CA SER A 169 19.51 -4.66 -31.04
C SER A 169 18.65 -5.67 -30.26
N SER A 170 18.86 -5.84 -28.95
CA SER A 170 18.04 -6.74 -28.12
C SER A 170 16.91 -6.04 -27.35
N LYS A 171 16.81 -4.70 -27.45
CA LYS A 171 15.73 -3.92 -26.79
C LYS A 171 14.43 -3.87 -27.60
N SER A 172 14.45 -4.18 -28.90
CA SER A 172 13.28 -4.07 -29.77
C SER A 172 12.35 -5.31 -29.77
N SER A 173 12.71 -6.40 -29.09
CA SER A 173 11.95 -7.66 -29.17
C SER A 173 11.56 -8.32 -27.85
N GLY A 174 11.81 -7.69 -26.70
CA GLY A 174 11.51 -8.29 -25.38
C GLY A 174 11.03 -7.28 -24.32
N GLU A 175 9.74 -7.35 -24.01
CA GLU A 175 9.13 -6.98 -22.71
C GLU A 175 9.23 -5.52 -22.21
N GLU A 176 8.73 -4.55 -22.96
CA GLU A 176 8.44 -3.19 -22.42
C GLU A 176 7.09 -3.10 -21.65
N GLY A 177 6.52 -4.24 -21.25
CA GLY A 177 5.41 -4.32 -20.26
C GLY A 177 5.89 -4.36 -18.80
N ALA A 178 7.19 -4.56 -18.57
CA ALA A 178 7.77 -4.89 -17.27
C ALA A 178 7.42 -3.97 -16.09
N PRO A 179 7.39 -2.62 -16.20
CA PRO A 179 7.11 -1.78 -15.02
C PRO A 179 5.66 -1.91 -14.54
N ASN A 180 4.69 -2.05 -15.45
CA ASN A 180 3.29 -2.20 -15.07
C ASN A 180 2.98 -3.62 -14.56
N VAL A 181 3.68 -4.64 -15.07
CA VAL A 181 3.56 -6.04 -14.59
C VAL A 181 4.00 -6.17 -13.14
N ILE A 182 4.93 -5.33 -12.66
CA ILE A 182 5.39 -5.34 -11.26
C ILE A 182 4.59 -4.37 -10.38
N LEU A 183 4.23 -3.19 -10.90
CA LEU A 183 3.51 -2.17 -10.12
C LEU A 183 2.05 -2.52 -9.83
N VAL A 184 1.34 -3.16 -10.76
CA VAL A 184 -0.06 -3.57 -10.54
C VAL A 184 -0.18 -4.58 -9.39
N PRO A 185 0.54 -5.72 -9.37
CA PRO A 185 0.45 -6.66 -8.26
C PRO A 185 0.98 -6.05 -6.96
N PHE A 186 1.98 -5.16 -7.00
CA PHE A 186 2.43 -4.41 -5.83
C PHE A 186 1.31 -3.59 -5.20
N PHE A 187 0.66 -2.73 -5.97
CA PHE A 187 -0.42 -1.89 -5.45
C PHE A 187 -1.66 -2.70 -5.07
N LEU A 188 -1.96 -3.77 -5.80
CA LEU A 188 -3.05 -4.69 -5.48
C LEU A 188 -2.80 -5.40 -4.15
N LEU A 189 -1.61 -5.94 -3.92
CA LEU A 189 -1.22 -6.55 -2.64
C LEU A 189 -1.37 -5.56 -1.48
N PHE A 190 -0.84 -4.34 -1.61
CA PHE A 190 -0.96 -3.32 -0.56
C PHE A 190 -2.43 -2.94 -0.28
N GLY A 191 -3.22 -2.77 -1.34
CA GLY A 191 -4.64 -2.43 -1.22
C GLY A 191 -5.44 -3.55 -0.54
N LEU A 192 -5.22 -4.80 -0.97
CA LEU A 192 -5.90 -5.97 -0.39
C LEU A 192 -5.44 -6.25 1.04
N ALA A 193 -4.16 -6.07 1.37
CA ALA A 193 -3.67 -6.20 2.73
C ALA A 193 -4.31 -5.17 3.68
N GLY A 194 -4.30 -3.89 3.28
CA GLY A 194 -4.96 -2.84 4.04
C GLY A 194 -6.46 -3.08 4.17
N LEU A 195 -7.11 -3.58 3.11
CA LEU A 195 -8.52 -3.93 3.12
C LEU A 195 -8.81 -5.13 4.04
N GLY A 196 -7.96 -6.15 4.03
CA GLY A 196 -8.09 -7.32 4.89
C GLY A 196 -8.00 -6.94 6.37
N VAL A 197 -6.98 -6.16 6.75
CA VAL A 197 -6.88 -5.65 8.14
C VAL A 197 -8.09 -4.79 8.50
N LEU A 198 -8.56 -3.94 7.59
CA LEU A 198 -9.76 -3.14 7.83
C LEU A 198 -11.00 -4.03 8.07
N LEU A 199 -11.26 -4.99 7.18
CA LEU A 199 -12.48 -5.80 7.20
C LEU A 199 -12.48 -6.88 8.29
N PHE A 200 -11.35 -7.49 8.59
CA PHE A 200 -11.27 -8.65 9.49
C PHE A 200 -10.74 -8.31 10.89
N VAL A 201 -10.10 -7.15 11.07
CA VAL A 201 -9.56 -6.74 12.38
C VAL A 201 -10.25 -5.47 12.87
N VAL A 202 -10.24 -4.40 12.08
CA VAL A 202 -10.73 -3.10 12.54
C VAL A 202 -12.25 -3.04 12.60
N LEU A 203 -12.95 -3.48 11.54
CA LEU A 203 -14.41 -3.41 11.48
C LEU A 203 -15.10 -4.30 12.52
N PRO A 204 -14.72 -5.58 12.73
CA PRO A 204 -15.40 -6.42 13.73
C PRO A 204 -15.29 -5.82 15.13
N GLN A 205 -14.14 -5.24 15.47
CA GLN A 205 -13.95 -4.58 16.76
C GLN A 205 -14.70 -3.23 16.84
N GLY A 206 -14.78 -2.51 15.72
CA GLY A 206 -15.63 -1.32 15.61
C GLY A 206 -17.12 -1.63 15.79
N MET A 207 -17.59 -2.78 15.29
CA MET A 207 -18.94 -3.29 15.51
C MET A 207 -19.13 -3.69 16.98
N LYS A 208 -18.22 -4.48 17.58
CA LYS A 208 -18.25 -4.80 19.01
C LYS A 208 -18.32 -3.54 19.88
N TYR A 209 -17.59 -2.48 19.53
CA TYR A 209 -17.69 -1.19 20.22
C TYR A 209 -19.05 -0.51 20.06
N GLN A 210 -19.64 -0.55 18.87
CA GLN A 210 -20.98 0.00 18.66
C GLN A 210 -22.03 -0.77 19.45
N ASP A 211 -21.96 -2.10 19.44
CA ASP A 211 -22.89 -2.97 20.17
C ASP A 211 -22.74 -2.79 21.68
N ALA A 212 -21.49 -2.72 22.18
CA ALA A 212 -21.18 -2.55 23.60
C ALA A 212 -21.74 -1.26 24.21
N ARG A 213 -22.07 -0.24 23.40
CA ARG A 213 -22.75 0.97 23.89
C ARG A 213 -24.16 0.71 24.41
N GLY A 214 -24.83 -0.33 23.90
CA GLY A 214 -26.17 -0.73 24.30
C GLY A 214 -26.22 -1.85 25.33
N TRP A 215 -25.06 -2.33 25.81
CA TRP A 215 -24.99 -3.44 26.78
C TRP A 215 -25.45 -3.01 28.16
N ASP A 216 -26.13 -3.89 28.89
CA ASP A 216 -26.76 -3.58 30.16
C ASP A 216 -25.76 -3.53 31.32
N GLU A 217 -25.88 -2.54 32.19
CA GLU A 217 -25.04 -2.43 33.40
C GLU A 217 -25.48 -3.47 34.43
N THR A 218 -24.59 -4.37 34.79
CA THR A 218 -24.88 -5.49 35.67
C THR A 218 -23.86 -5.56 36.82
N PRO A 219 -24.30 -5.69 38.09
CA PRO A 219 -23.39 -5.95 39.20
C PRO A 219 -22.66 -7.29 39.03
N ALA A 220 -21.35 -7.27 39.22
CA ALA A 220 -20.48 -8.43 39.13
C ALA A 220 -19.56 -8.50 40.36
N VAL A 221 -19.05 -9.69 40.64
CA VAL A 221 -18.11 -9.94 41.74
C VAL A 221 -16.84 -10.54 41.18
N VAL A 222 -15.69 -9.97 41.52
CA VAL A 222 -14.37 -10.48 41.12
C VAL A 222 -14.08 -11.81 41.82
N GLU A 223 -13.79 -12.86 41.06
CA GLU A 223 -13.30 -14.14 41.57
C GLU A 223 -11.78 -14.11 41.78
N TRP A 224 -11.03 -13.62 40.79
CA TRP A 224 -9.60 -13.33 40.92
C TRP A 224 -9.17 -12.16 40.06
N SER A 225 -7.98 -11.64 40.37
CA SER A 225 -7.38 -10.53 39.67
C SER A 225 -5.86 -10.67 39.73
N ARG A 226 -5.22 -10.80 38.57
CA ARG A 226 -3.78 -11.04 38.46
C ARG A 226 -3.19 -10.40 37.22
N VAL A 227 -1.87 -10.22 37.25
CA VAL A 227 -1.10 -9.92 36.04
C VAL A 227 -0.57 -11.24 35.51
N GLN A 228 -1.00 -11.64 34.33
CA GLN A 228 -0.46 -12.79 33.61
C GLN A 228 0.79 -12.36 32.84
N SER A 229 1.80 -13.23 32.79
CA SER A 229 3.07 -12.99 32.09
C SER A 229 3.24 -13.99 30.96
N HIS A 230 3.47 -13.47 29.76
CA HIS A 230 3.70 -14.21 28.53
C HIS A 230 5.18 -14.07 28.16
N SER A 231 5.99 -15.06 28.51
CA SER A 231 7.42 -15.08 28.18
C SER A 231 7.69 -15.83 26.89
N SER A 232 8.32 -15.17 25.91
CA SER A 232 8.91 -15.79 24.73
C SER A 232 10.41 -15.52 24.67
N ASP A 233 11.11 -16.16 23.74
CA ASP A 233 12.55 -15.97 23.49
C ASP A 233 12.91 -14.50 23.18
N ASP A 234 11.93 -13.69 22.77
CA ASP A 234 12.09 -12.27 22.40
C ASP A 234 11.65 -11.28 23.51
N GLY A 235 11.13 -11.77 24.66
CA GLY A 235 10.79 -10.93 25.82
C GLY A 235 9.58 -11.39 26.65
N THR A 236 9.33 -10.71 27.78
CA THR A 236 8.13 -10.95 28.61
C THR A 236 7.09 -9.85 28.38
N THR A 237 5.90 -10.28 27.99
CA THR A 237 4.70 -9.45 27.84
C THR A 237 3.77 -9.70 29.01
N TYR A 238 2.91 -8.75 29.36
CA TYR A 238 1.98 -8.89 30.48
C TYR A 238 0.55 -8.61 30.04
N SER A 239 -0.43 -9.30 30.61
CA SER A 239 -1.87 -9.04 30.46
C SER A 239 -2.53 -8.88 31.84
N VAL A 240 -3.66 -8.18 31.88
CA VAL A 240 -4.50 -8.09 33.08
C VAL A 240 -5.57 -9.15 32.95
N ASP A 241 -5.64 -10.06 33.91
CA ASP A 241 -6.67 -11.09 33.97
C ASP A 241 -7.50 -10.85 35.23
N ILE A 242 -8.71 -10.31 35.03
CA ILE A 242 -9.70 -10.06 36.08
C ILE A 242 -10.88 -10.97 35.75
N PHE A 243 -10.99 -12.09 36.43
CA PHE A 243 -12.12 -13.00 36.26
C PHE A 243 -13.22 -12.64 37.24
N TYR A 244 -14.45 -12.50 36.74
CA TYR A 244 -15.60 -12.09 37.51
C TYR A 244 -16.84 -12.88 37.11
N ARG A 245 -17.77 -12.97 38.06
CA ARG A 245 -19.08 -13.60 37.88
C ARG A 245 -20.20 -12.59 38.04
N TYR A 246 -21.29 -12.78 37.32
CA TYR A 246 -22.46 -11.91 37.32
C TYR A 246 -23.73 -12.72 37.12
N GLN A 247 -24.85 -12.16 37.57
CA GLN A 247 -26.16 -12.75 37.33
C GLN A 247 -26.90 -11.94 36.27
N TYR A 248 -27.41 -12.63 35.26
CA TYR A 248 -28.20 -12.03 34.21
C TYR A 248 -29.39 -12.93 33.90
N GLN A 249 -30.61 -12.38 33.96
CA GLN A 249 -31.86 -13.14 33.77
C GLN A 249 -31.92 -14.43 34.63
N GLU A 250 -31.60 -14.32 35.93
CA GLU A 250 -31.58 -15.42 36.92
C GLU A 250 -30.57 -16.55 36.65
N LYS A 251 -29.68 -16.38 35.68
CA LYS A 251 -28.59 -17.32 35.37
C LYS A 251 -27.24 -16.71 35.72
N GLU A 252 -26.34 -17.56 36.22
CA GLU A 252 -24.96 -17.16 36.51
C GLU A 252 -24.10 -17.27 35.23
N TYR A 253 -23.36 -16.20 34.96
CA TYR A 253 -22.40 -16.07 33.88
C TYR A 253 -21.05 -15.60 34.43
N LYS A 254 -19.99 -15.84 33.67
CA LYS A 254 -18.63 -15.44 34.02
C LYS A 254 -17.92 -14.84 32.81
N SER A 255 -16.94 -13.98 33.06
CA SER A 255 -16.10 -13.38 32.03
C SER A 255 -14.80 -12.89 32.66
N ASN A 256 -13.74 -12.80 31.86
CA ASN A 256 -12.51 -12.11 32.20
C ASN A 256 -12.17 -10.96 31.23
N THR A 257 -13.10 -10.61 30.33
CA THR A 257 -12.91 -9.54 29.35
C THR A 257 -12.90 -8.18 30.04
N VAL A 258 -11.74 -7.52 30.07
CA VAL A 258 -11.62 -6.24 30.77
C VAL A 258 -12.11 -5.08 29.90
N ASP A 259 -11.60 -5.00 28.67
CA ASP A 259 -11.85 -3.90 27.73
C ASP A 259 -12.19 -4.48 26.34
N ILE A 260 -12.75 -3.69 25.42
CA ILE A 260 -13.06 -4.15 24.05
C ILE A 260 -11.81 -4.64 23.31
N PHE A 261 -10.66 -4.05 23.63
CA PHE A 261 -9.35 -4.41 23.07
C PHE A 261 -8.45 -4.88 24.22
N SER A 262 -8.58 -6.14 24.63
CA SER A 262 -7.64 -6.79 25.54
C SER A 262 -6.37 -7.16 24.76
N GLY A 263 -5.20 -6.77 25.28
CA GLY A 263 -3.92 -7.04 24.63
C GLY A 263 -2.77 -7.11 25.62
N SER A 264 -1.82 -8.00 25.34
CA SER A 264 -0.58 -8.10 26.09
C SER A 264 0.34 -6.92 25.76
N SER A 265 0.90 -6.28 26.78
CA SER A 265 1.93 -5.24 26.62
C SER A 265 3.05 -5.44 27.64
N SER A 266 4.25 -4.96 27.33
CA SER A 266 5.45 -5.17 28.16
C SER A 266 5.41 -4.45 29.52
N GLY A 267 4.39 -3.62 29.76
CA GLY A 267 4.29 -2.83 30.98
C GLY A 267 3.59 -3.53 32.14
N ARG A 268 4.37 -4.07 33.08
CA ARG A 268 3.83 -4.75 34.27
C ARG A 268 3.22 -3.80 35.30
N SER A 269 3.81 -2.62 35.51
CA SER A 269 3.43 -1.70 36.61
C SER A 269 2.01 -1.16 36.47
N GLY A 270 1.64 -0.68 35.29
CA GLY A 270 0.28 -0.19 35.03
C GLY A 270 -0.78 -1.29 35.11
N LYS A 271 -0.43 -2.53 34.74
CA LYS A 271 -1.30 -3.70 34.87
C LYS A 271 -1.49 -4.10 36.32
N GLN A 272 -0.43 -4.04 37.11
CA GLN A 272 -0.49 -4.29 38.54
C GLN A 272 -1.39 -3.26 39.24
N GLU A 273 -1.36 -2.00 38.82
CA GLU A 273 -2.26 -0.97 39.35
C GLU A 273 -3.74 -1.29 39.04
N LYS A 274 -4.05 -1.69 37.80
CA LYS A 274 -5.42 -2.11 37.42
C LYS A 274 -5.87 -3.33 38.22
N VAL A 275 -4.98 -4.29 38.48
CA VAL A 275 -5.24 -5.46 39.35
C VAL A 275 -5.50 -5.04 40.80
N ASN A 276 -4.69 -4.13 41.36
CA ASN A 276 -4.86 -3.63 42.72
C ASN A 276 -6.19 -2.89 42.92
N GLN A 277 -6.70 -2.25 41.86
CA GLN A 277 -8.01 -1.59 41.86
C GLN A 277 -9.18 -2.58 41.82
N HIS A 278 -8.96 -3.84 41.44
CA HIS A 278 -9.98 -4.88 41.30
C HIS A 278 -9.60 -6.13 42.11
N PRO A 279 -9.45 -6.06 43.45
CA PRO A 279 -9.13 -7.22 44.26
C PRO A 279 -10.26 -8.26 44.25
N ALA A 280 -9.91 -9.53 44.50
CA ALA A 280 -10.88 -10.62 44.64
C ALA A 280 -11.95 -10.29 45.69
N GLY A 281 -13.20 -10.66 45.40
CA GLY A 281 -14.38 -10.38 46.23
C GLY A 281 -14.94 -8.96 46.09
N LYS A 282 -14.30 -8.06 45.34
CA LYS A 282 -14.82 -6.71 45.12
C LYS A 282 -16.04 -6.75 44.20
N GLU A 283 -17.07 -6.01 44.58
CA GLU A 283 -18.21 -5.70 43.72
C GLU A 283 -17.83 -4.65 42.68
N ILE A 284 -18.09 -4.95 41.42
CA ILE A 284 -17.80 -4.12 40.26
C ILE A 284 -19.03 -4.07 39.35
N VAL A 285 -19.01 -3.17 38.39
CA VAL A 285 -20.04 -3.12 37.34
C VAL A 285 -19.42 -3.68 36.07
N CYS A 286 -20.09 -4.65 35.47
CA CYS A 286 -19.79 -5.11 34.12
C CYS A 286 -20.92 -4.70 33.16
N TYR A 287 -20.63 -4.79 31.88
CA TYR A 287 -21.57 -4.51 30.80
C TYR A 287 -21.83 -5.80 30.06
N VAL A 288 -23.09 -6.24 30.03
CA VAL A 288 -23.49 -7.55 29.52
C VAL A 288 -24.20 -7.39 28.17
N ASN A 289 -23.81 -8.22 27.20
CA ASN A 289 -24.50 -8.29 25.92
C ASN A 289 -25.89 -8.94 26.10
N PRO A 290 -27.00 -8.23 25.85
CA PRO A 290 -28.34 -8.78 26.05
C PRO A 290 -28.68 -9.93 25.08
N GLU A 291 -28.05 -9.97 23.89
CA GLU A 291 -28.27 -11.04 22.91
C GLU A 291 -27.42 -12.28 23.20
N LYS A 292 -26.23 -12.08 23.76
CA LYS A 292 -25.28 -13.15 24.13
C LYS A 292 -24.78 -12.94 25.56
N PRO A 293 -25.55 -13.34 26.59
CA PRO A 293 -25.25 -13.01 27.99
C PRO A 293 -23.93 -13.57 28.54
N TRP A 294 -23.25 -14.47 27.83
CA TRP A 294 -21.89 -14.92 28.17
C TRP A 294 -20.81 -13.93 27.75
N GLN A 295 -21.14 -12.94 26.91
CA GLN A 295 -20.26 -11.83 26.54
C GLN A 295 -20.50 -10.66 27.49
N ALA A 296 -19.48 -10.32 28.26
CA ALA A 296 -19.51 -9.15 29.13
C ALA A 296 -18.13 -8.54 29.26
N LEU A 297 -18.05 -7.22 29.44
CA LEU A 297 -16.79 -6.49 29.61
C LEU A 297 -16.85 -5.44 30.73
N LEU A 298 -15.71 -5.05 31.30
CA LEU A 298 -15.67 -4.05 32.38
C LEU A 298 -15.68 -2.59 31.88
N HIS A 299 -14.98 -2.29 30.79
CA HIS A 299 -14.88 -0.94 30.26
C HIS A 299 -15.20 -0.88 28.76
N ARG A 300 -16.24 -0.11 28.40
CA ARG A 300 -16.69 0.11 27.02
C ARG A 300 -15.81 1.08 26.22
N ASP A 301 -14.79 1.67 26.84
CA ASP A 301 -13.93 2.65 26.19
C ASP A 301 -12.98 1.96 25.20
N LEU A 302 -12.84 2.54 24.00
CA LEU A 302 -11.87 2.09 23.00
C LEU A 302 -10.41 2.23 23.47
N GLY A 303 -10.15 3.07 24.47
CA GLY A 303 -8.81 3.44 24.90
C GLY A 303 -7.95 3.99 23.76
N TRP A 304 -6.64 3.80 23.87
CA TRP A 304 -5.65 4.17 22.84
C TRP A 304 -5.65 3.23 21.64
N TRP A 305 -6.29 2.06 21.75
CA TRP A 305 -6.42 1.07 20.68
C TRP A 305 -7.27 1.56 19.51
N ALA A 306 -8.17 2.54 19.69
CA ALA A 306 -8.84 3.21 18.57
C ALA A 306 -7.87 3.71 17.50
N LEU A 307 -6.64 4.07 17.88
CA LEU A 307 -5.63 4.57 16.96
C LEU A 307 -5.10 3.50 16.00
N PHE A 308 -5.22 2.20 16.34
CA PHE A 308 -4.92 1.11 15.41
C PHE A 308 -5.84 1.10 14.19
N ALA A 309 -7.05 1.68 14.28
CA ALA A 309 -7.91 1.84 13.11
C ALA A 309 -7.28 2.71 12.00
N LEU A 310 -6.25 3.51 12.32
CA LEU A 310 -5.49 4.29 11.35
C LEU A 310 -4.46 3.44 10.59
N PHE A 311 -4.07 2.29 11.13
CA PHE A 311 -3.04 1.43 10.58
C PHE A 311 -3.28 0.96 9.13
N PRO A 312 -4.50 0.53 8.71
CA PRO A 312 -4.73 0.11 7.33
C PRO A 312 -4.72 1.28 6.32
N LEU A 313 -4.88 2.54 6.76
CA LEU A 313 -5.10 3.68 5.86
C LEU A 313 -3.91 3.97 4.92
N PRO A 314 -2.63 3.94 5.35
CA PRO A 314 -1.50 4.09 4.43
C PRO A 314 -1.44 3.00 3.38
N PHE A 315 -1.76 1.75 3.74
CA PHE A 315 -1.77 0.63 2.80
C PHE A 315 -2.86 0.77 1.75
N LEU A 316 -4.07 1.16 2.17
CA LEU A 316 -5.18 1.47 1.29
C LEU A 316 -4.86 2.65 0.36
N ALA A 317 -4.27 3.71 0.90
CA ALA A 317 -3.89 4.89 0.12
C ALA A 317 -2.81 4.58 -0.92
N VAL A 318 -1.76 3.86 -0.54
CA VAL A 318 -0.69 3.45 -1.47
C VAL A 318 -1.24 2.46 -2.51
N GLY A 319 -1.98 1.45 -2.07
CA GLY A 319 -2.52 0.41 -2.93
C GLY A 319 -3.57 0.93 -3.91
N PHE A 320 -4.72 1.38 -3.41
CA PHE A 320 -5.80 1.85 -4.28
C PHE A 320 -5.47 3.19 -4.96
N GLY A 321 -4.73 4.08 -4.30
CA GLY A 321 -4.26 5.32 -4.94
C GLY A 321 -3.31 5.05 -6.09
N GLY A 322 -2.37 4.10 -5.93
CA GLY A 322 -1.46 3.66 -6.99
C GLY A 322 -2.19 3.00 -8.16
N LEU A 323 -3.16 2.12 -7.87
CA LEU A 323 -4.02 1.51 -8.90
C LEU A 323 -4.88 2.54 -9.64
N TRP A 324 -5.49 3.48 -8.92
CA TRP A 324 -6.28 4.54 -9.54
C TRP A 324 -5.43 5.47 -10.41
N TRP A 325 -4.19 5.77 -9.99
CA TRP A 325 -3.25 6.53 -10.80
C TRP A 325 -2.88 5.79 -12.09
N LEU A 326 -2.59 4.49 -12.01
CA LEU A 326 -2.36 3.63 -13.19
C LEU A 326 -3.61 3.56 -14.08
N TYR A 327 -4.79 3.42 -13.50
CA TYR A 327 -6.07 3.42 -14.22
C TYR A 327 -6.30 4.75 -14.93
N LYS A 328 -6.12 5.90 -14.27
CA LYS A 328 -6.24 7.22 -14.92
C LYS A 328 -5.27 7.41 -16.05
N LYS A 329 -4.03 6.93 -15.90
CA LYS A 329 -3.03 6.92 -16.98
C LYS A 329 -3.56 6.14 -18.20
N ARG A 330 -4.22 5.00 -17.98
CA ARG A 330 -4.85 4.17 -19.04
C ARG A 330 -6.16 4.76 -19.59
N ALA A 331 -7.03 5.29 -18.73
CA ALA A 331 -8.34 5.84 -19.10
C ALA A 331 -8.19 7.11 -19.93
N LYS A 332 -7.19 7.95 -19.62
CA LYS A 332 -6.85 9.09 -20.46
C LYS A 332 -6.42 8.65 -21.86
N ALA A 333 -5.59 7.59 -21.94
CA ALA A 333 -5.20 6.98 -23.21
C ALA A 333 -6.38 6.33 -23.96
N SER A 334 -7.38 5.77 -23.26
CA SER A 334 -8.54 5.10 -23.91
C SER A 334 -9.66 6.05 -24.32
N VAL A 335 -9.91 7.12 -23.57
CA VAL A 335 -10.91 8.15 -23.92
C VAL A 335 -10.48 8.91 -25.16
N GLU A 336 -9.19 9.26 -25.26
CA GLU A 336 -8.62 9.85 -26.48
C GLU A 336 -8.80 8.90 -27.69
N LEU A 337 -8.68 7.57 -27.47
CA LEU A 337 -8.90 6.53 -28.49
C LEU A 337 -10.38 6.33 -28.93
N SER A 338 -11.36 6.54 -28.05
CA SER A 338 -12.79 6.41 -28.40
C SER A 338 -13.36 7.66 -29.08
N SER A 339 -12.85 8.85 -28.75
CA SER A 339 -13.16 10.08 -29.49
C SER A 339 -12.68 10.03 -30.95
N SER A 340 -11.60 9.30 -31.23
CA SER A 340 -11.09 9.05 -32.58
C SER A 340 -11.92 8.06 -33.39
N ASP A 341 -12.36 6.93 -32.79
CA ASP A 341 -13.22 5.95 -33.46
C ASP A 341 -14.61 6.52 -33.82
N ALA A 342 -15.16 7.41 -32.97
CA ALA A 342 -16.42 8.08 -33.22
C ALA A 342 -16.33 9.12 -34.37
N LEU A 343 -15.18 9.79 -34.53
CA LEU A 343 -14.92 10.68 -35.66
C LEU A 343 -14.66 9.88 -36.96
N GLY A 344 -13.93 8.76 -36.87
CA GLY A 344 -13.65 7.86 -37.98
C GLY A 344 -14.91 7.24 -38.61
N ARG A 345 -15.87 6.83 -37.78
CA ARG A 345 -17.18 6.31 -38.25
C ARG A 345 -18.07 7.37 -38.89
N ARG A 346 -18.01 8.63 -38.43
CA ARG A 346 -18.73 9.75 -39.09
C ARG A 346 -18.10 10.13 -40.44
N THR A 347 -16.78 10.00 -40.58
CA THR A 347 -16.11 10.21 -41.86
C THR A 347 -16.30 9.07 -42.87
N SER A 348 -16.57 7.84 -42.42
CA SER A 348 -16.86 6.72 -43.33
C SER A 348 -18.30 6.72 -43.85
N SER A 349 -19.28 7.23 -43.08
CA SER A 349 -20.67 7.33 -43.54
C SER A 349 -20.93 8.51 -44.48
N LEU A 350 -20.05 9.51 -44.50
CA LEU A 350 -20.12 10.66 -45.41
C LEU A 350 -19.27 10.49 -46.68
N ARG A 351 -18.63 9.34 -46.89
CA ARG A 351 -17.73 9.08 -48.03
C ARG A 351 -18.37 8.28 -49.17
N HIS A 352 -19.69 8.13 -49.17
CA HIS A 352 -20.42 7.43 -50.24
C HIS A 352 -21.39 8.28 -51.05
N GLU A 353 -21.58 9.57 -50.72
CA GLU A 353 -22.28 10.49 -51.61
C GLU A 353 -21.63 11.89 -51.56
N ALA A 354 -21.52 12.50 -52.74
CA ALA A 354 -20.87 13.77 -53.07
C ALA A 354 -19.33 13.73 -53.13
N GLY A 355 -18.66 13.78 -54.29
CA GLY A 355 -19.01 14.54 -55.48
C GLY A 355 -18.32 15.90 -55.44
N VAL A 356 -17.22 15.98 -56.17
CA VAL A 356 -16.56 17.18 -56.75
C VAL A 356 -17.27 18.52 -56.51
N ARG A 357 -16.54 19.44 -55.84
CA ARG A 357 -16.60 20.92 -55.80
C ARG A 357 -16.89 21.53 -54.43
N ASP A 358 -16.17 22.64 -54.21
CA ASP A 358 -16.33 23.66 -53.16
C ASP A 358 -15.79 23.37 -51.76
N ALA A 359 -14.56 23.83 -51.51
CA ALA A 359 -14.18 24.56 -50.29
C ALA A 359 -12.79 25.22 -50.45
N PHE A 360 -12.67 26.13 -51.42
CA PHE A 360 -11.89 27.35 -51.17
C PHE A 360 -12.67 28.18 -50.14
N HIS A 361 -11.94 28.82 -49.22
CA HIS A 361 -12.40 29.65 -48.08
C HIS A 361 -12.46 28.95 -46.72
N GLY A 362 -11.37 29.16 -45.97
CA GLY A 362 -11.23 28.88 -44.55
C GLY A 362 -9.80 29.07 -44.04
N GLY A 363 -8.96 29.80 -44.76
CA GLY A 363 -7.61 30.16 -44.33
C GLY A 363 -7.66 31.21 -43.23
N GLY A 364 -7.76 30.74 -41.99
CA GLY A 364 -7.34 31.52 -40.82
C GLY A 364 -5.83 31.68 -40.87
N SER A 365 -5.38 32.78 -41.47
CA SER A 365 -4.02 33.28 -41.42
C SER A 365 -3.57 33.46 -39.98
N SER A 366 -2.87 32.48 -39.44
CA SER A 366 -1.99 32.69 -38.28
C SER A 366 -0.64 33.15 -38.84
N SER A 367 -0.46 34.46 -38.86
CA SER A 367 0.79 35.13 -39.24
C SER A 367 2.00 34.47 -38.55
N VAL A 368 2.88 33.87 -39.35
CA VAL A 368 4.19 33.30 -38.96
C VAL A 368 5.17 34.37 -38.43
N SER A 369 4.72 35.62 -38.23
CA SER A 369 5.55 36.80 -37.92
C SER A 369 5.55 37.23 -36.44
N GLY A 370 4.97 36.44 -35.53
CA GLY A 370 4.88 36.77 -34.10
C GLY A 370 6.03 36.23 -33.25
N GLU A 371 6.58 37.03 -32.34
CA GLU A 371 7.48 36.58 -31.26
C GLU A 371 6.69 35.74 -30.24
N LYS A 372 7.12 34.50 -29.95
CA LYS A 372 6.48 33.64 -28.94
C LYS A 372 7.42 33.45 -27.75
N THR A 373 6.96 33.87 -26.56
CA THR A 373 7.69 33.68 -25.30
C THR A 373 7.04 32.56 -24.50
N PHE A 374 7.83 31.55 -24.15
CA PHE A 374 7.40 30.43 -23.33
C PHE A 374 7.87 30.62 -21.90
N SER A 375 6.98 30.35 -20.94
CA SER A 375 7.31 30.29 -19.51
C SER A 375 7.26 28.83 -19.05
N PRO A 376 8.10 28.43 -18.08
CA PRO A 376 8.09 27.06 -17.57
C PRO A 376 6.70 26.72 -17.02
N SER A 377 6.18 25.54 -17.37
CA SER A 377 4.84 25.14 -16.93
C SER A 377 4.77 25.06 -15.40
N GLY A 378 3.61 25.35 -14.81
CA GLY A 378 3.35 25.28 -13.35
C GLY A 378 3.46 23.86 -12.73
N SER A 379 4.14 22.94 -13.40
CA SER A 379 4.36 21.55 -13.02
C SER A 379 5.09 21.40 -11.68
N ARG A 380 6.05 22.29 -11.37
CA ARG A 380 6.87 22.22 -10.15
C ARG A 380 6.04 22.37 -8.86
N VAL A 381 5.06 23.28 -8.85
CA VAL A 381 4.20 23.52 -7.68
C VAL A 381 3.26 22.33 -7.44
N LYS A 382 2.66 21.79 -8.50
CA LYS A 382 1.79 20.61 -8.40
C LYS A 382 2.54 19.38 -7.89
N GLY A 383 3.77 19.16 -8.37
CA GLY A 383 4.63 18.09 -7.88
C GLY A 383 4.96 18.23 -6.39
N LEU A 384 5.35 19.44 -5.97
CA LEU A 384 5.63 19.71 -4.56
C LEU A 384 4.41 19.50 -3.65
N LEU A 385 3.24 20.01 -4.04
CA LEU A 385 2.00 19.83 -3.28
C LEU A 385 1.66 18.35 -3.09
N GLY A 386 1.84 17.53 -4.13
CA GLY A 386 1.65 16.09 -4.05
C GLY A 386 2.63 15.42 -3.05
N ILE A 387 3.90 15.79 -3.09
CA ILE A 387 4.93 15.25 -2.18
C ILE A 387 4.66 15.70 -0.73
N LEU A 388 4.30 16.97 -0.52
CA LEU A 388 3.96 17.50 0.81
C LEU A 388 2.74 16.80 1.40
N PHE A 389 1.69 16.61 0.60
CA PHE A 389 0.50 15.88 1.03
C PHE A 389 0.86 14.45 1.46
N PHE A 390 1.61 13.72 0.64
CA PHE A 390 2.04 12.37 0.97
C PHE A 390 2.89 12.32 2.25
N ALA A 391 3.86 13.23 2.37
CA ALA A 391 4.71 13.31 3.56
C ALA A 391 3.89 13.60 4.82
N LEU A 392 2.96 14.56 4.78
CA LEU A 392 2.10 14.90 5.93
C LEU A 392 1.16 13.76 6.29
N PHE A 393 0.54 13.12 5.30
CA PHE A 393 -0.37 11.99 5.53
C PHE A 393 0.37 10.79 6.13
N TRP A 394 1.48 10.38 5.51
CA TRP A 394 2.28 9.24 5.96
C TRP A 394 2.87 9.50 7.35
N ASN A 395 3.57 10.62 7.54
CA ASN A 395 4.20 10.93 8.82
C ASN A 395 3.15 11.23 9.90
N GLY A 396 2.00 11.80 9.55
CA GLY A 396 0.89 12.01 10.48
C GLY A 396 0.45 10.69 11.11
N ILE A 397 0.17 9.67 10.30
CA ILE A 397 -0.25 8.35 10.79
C ILE A 397 0.89 7.66 11.55
N VAL A 398 2.10 7.60 10.98
CA VAL A 398 3.24 6.92 11.63
C VAL A 398 3.60 7.57 12.97
N SER A 399 3.49 8.91 13.09
CA SER A 399 3.80 9.63 14.32
C SER A 399 2.92 9.23 15.51
N VAL A 400 1.67 8.79 15.26
CA VAL A 400 0.77 8.30 16.30
C VAL A 400 1.35 7.06 16.96
N PHE A 401 1.76 6.08 16.16
CA PHE A 401 2.38 4.84 16.65
C PHE A 401 3.75 5.08 17.27
N VAL A 402 4.55 6.00 16.70
CA VAL A 402 5.82 6.42 17.33
C VAL A 402 5.57 7.04 18.70
N THR A 403 4.53 7.87 18.85
CA THR A 403 4.20 8.49 20.14
C THR A 403 3.79 7.44 21.17
N ILE A 404 3.03 6.41 20.77
CA ILE A 404 2.68 5.27 21.63
C ILE A 404 3.96 4.54 22.07
N ALA A 405 4.82 4.17 21.12
CA ALA A 405 6.09 3.48 21.39
C ALA A 405 7.00 4.29 22.33
N VAL A 406 7.13 5.60 22.11
CA VAL A 406 7.96 6.51 22.93
C VAL A 406 7.36 6.70 24.32
N LYS A 407 6.03 6.89 24.44
CA LYS A 407 5.38 6.98 25.75
C LYS A 407 5.53 5.69 26.55
N GLY A 408 5.38 4.53 25.91
CA GLY A 408 5.67 3.23 26.51
C GLY A 408 7.10 3.15 27.02
N TRP A 409 8.07 3.53 26.18
CA TRP A 409 9.49 3.57 26.56
C TRP A 409 9.76 4.48 27.76
N LEU A 410 9.24 5.72 27.74
CA LEU A 410 9.43 6.69 28.82
C LEU A 410 8.74 6.27 30.11
N ALA A 411 7.63 5.56 30.03
CA ALA A 411 6.93 4.99 31.18
C ALA A 411 7.61 3.74 31.76
N GLY A 412 8.77 3.32 31.21
CA GLY A 412 9.48 2.10 31.62
C GLY A 412 8.86 0.80 31.08
N ASN A 413 7.96 0.90 30.11
CA ASN A 413 7.15 -0.18 29.54
C ASN A 413 7.35 -0.27 28.01
N PRO A 414 8.56 -0.60 27.52
CA PRO A 414 8.91 -0.50 26.09
C PRO A 414 8.26 -1.61 25.24
N GLU A 415 7.47 -1.23 24.23
CA GLU A 415 6.84 -2.19 23.29
C GLU A 415 7.81 -2.60 22.17
N TRP A 416 8.74 -3.52 22.47
CA TRP A 416 9.83 -3.91 21.58
C TRP A 416 9.38 -4.33 20.19
N PHE A 417 8.34 -5.17 20.10
CA PHE A 417 7.78 -5.59 18.81
C PHE A 417 7.32 -4.39 17.97
N LEU A 418 6.51 -3.50 18.56
CA LEU A 418 6.05 -2.29 17.87
C LEU A 418 7.23 -1.41 17.43
N MET A 419 8.24 -1.24 18.28
CA MET A 419 9.43 -0.44 17.94
C MET A 419 10.18 -1.01 16.74
N VAL A 420 10.52 -2.30 16.75
CA VAL A 420 11.22 -2.95 15.63
C VAL A 420 10.38 -2.91 14.37
N PHE A 421 9.08 -3.18 14.49
CA PHE A 421 8.12 -3.11 13.40
C PHE A 421 8.01 -1.71 12.78
N LEU A 422 8.08 -0.64 13.57
CA LEU A 422 7.96 0.74 13.09
C LEU A 422 9.22 1.28 12.38
N ILE A 423 10.41 0.70 12.60
CA ILE A 423 11.67 1.17 12.01
C ILE A 423 11.55 1.45 10.50
N PRO A 424 11.12 0.50 9.65
CA PRO A 424 11.01 0.77 8.21
C PRO A 424 10.02 1.88 7.87
N PHE A 425 8.89 1.99 8.58
CA PHE A 425 7.87 3.02 8.34
C PHE A 425 8.39 4.42 8.69
N VAL A 426 9.16 4.53 9.78
CA VAL A 426 9.83 5.77 10.18
C VAL A 426 10.91 6.16 9.17
N LEU A 427 11.70 5.21 8.66
CA LEU A 427 12.70 5.49 7.63
C LEU A 427 12.05 6.03 6.34
N VAL A 428 10.92 5.48 5.91
CA VAL A 428 10.14 6.02 4.79
C VAL A 428 9.62 7.42 5.10
N GLY A 429 9.13 7.65 6.33
CA GLY A 429 8.69 8.96 6.80
C GLY A 429 9.78 10.02 6.76
N LEU A 430 10.95 9.73 7.31
CA LEU A 430 12.12 10.61 7.27
C LEU A 430 12.60 10.85 5.84
N GLY A 431 12.64 9.80 5.01
CA GLY A 431 13.02 9.92 3.61
C GLY A 431 12.10 10.85 2.83
N THR A 432 10.79 10.73 3.02
CA THR A 432 9.78 11.60 2.36
C THR A 432 9.84 13.03 2.87
N MET A 433 10.14 13.25 4.16
CA MET A 433 10.35 14.57 4.74
C MET A 433 11.58 15.26 4.15
N VAL A 434 12.72 14.57 4.08
CA VAL A 434 13.95 15.07 3.44
C VAL A 434 13.72 15.36 1.95
N PHE A 435 13.05 14.44 1.25
CA PHE A 435 12.74 14.61 -0.18
C PHE A 435 11.80 15.79 -0.42
N SER A 436 10.80 16.01 0.44
CA SER A 436 9.91 17.17 0.37
C SER A 436 10.67 18.48 0.54
N MET A 437 11.57 18.55 1.53
CA MET A 437 12.44 19.70 1.73
C MET A 437 13.35 19.95 0.52
N TYR A 438 13.90 18.88 -0.06
CA TYR A 438 14.69 18.96 -1.29
C TYR A 438 13.85 19.45 -2.47
N SER A 439 12.66 18.92 -2.70
CA SER A 439 11.74 19.37 -3.76
C SER A 439 11.25 20.81 -3.56
N PHE A 440 11.11 21.28 -2.32
CA PHE A 440 10.78 22.67 -2.01
C PHE A 440 11.85 23.63 -2.56
N LEU A 441 13.12 23.24 -2.55
CA LEU A 441 14.21 24.02 -3.16
C LEU A 441 14.00 24.23 -4.67
N ALA A 442 13.32 23.31 -5.36
CA ALA A 442 13.05 23.42 -6.80
C ALA A 442 12.16 24.62 -7.16
N LEU A 443 11.36 25.14 -6.21
CA LEU A 443 10.57 26.35 -6.42
C LEU A 443 11.46 27.59 -6.58
N PHE A 444 12.65 27.57 -5.98
CA PHE A 444 13.61 28.67 -6.03
C PHE A 444 14.64 28.51 -7.14
N ASN A 445 14.52 27.44 -7.95
CA ASN A 445 15.37 27.24 -9.11
C ASN A 445 15.16 28.35 -10.13
N PRO A 446 16.22 28.69 -10.89
CA PRO A 446 16.09 29.57 -12.03
C PRO A 446 14.92 29.17 -12.94
N SER A 447 14.24 30.16 -13.50
CA SER A 447 13.15 29.99 -14.47
C SER A 447 13.61 30.52 -15.81
N PRO A 448 14.17 29.67 -16.70
CA PRO A 448 14.55 30.07 -18.03
C PRO A 448 13.32 30.59 -18.77
N ARG A 449 13.45 31.74 -19.43
CA ARG A 449 12.45 32.21 -20.40
C ARG A 449 13.04 32.03 -21.77
N ILE A 450 12.28 31.36 -22.63
CA ILE A 450 12.69 31.11 -24.01
C ILE A 450 11.80 31.91 -24.93
N THR A 451 12.43 32.58 -25.88
CA THR A 451 11.78 33.39 -26.90
C THR A 451 12.24 32.91 -28.27
N LEU A 452 11.28 32.63 -29.15
CA LEU A 452 11.53 32.18 -30.51
C LEU A 452 11.05 33.23 -31.51
N LYS A 453 11.90 33.53 -32.52
CA LYS A 453 11.59 34.43 -33.64
C LYS A 453 12.04 33.81 -34.97
N PRO A 454 11.16 33.52 -35.93
CA PRO A 454 9.69 33.58 -35.84
C PRO A 454 9.12 32.58 -34.81
N GLY A 455 7.90 32.81 -34.33
CA GLY A 455 7.27 32.04 -33.24
C GLY A 455 6.91 30.58 -33.56
N ALA A 456 7.17 30.15 -34.79
CA ALA A 456 7.13 28.77 -35.25
C ALA A 456 8.39 28.51 -36.10
N LEU A 457 8.92 27.29 -36.03
CA LEU A 457 10.02 26.85 -36.88
C LEU A 457 9.46 26.29 -38.19
N THR A 458 10.08 26.54 -39.32
CA THR A 458 9.77 25.84 -40.58
C THR A 458 10.84 24.79 -40.85
N LEU A 459 10.47 23.66 -41.46
CA LEU A 459 11.44 22.63 -41.86
C LEU A 459 12.44 23.21 -42.86
N GLY A 460 13.74 23.09 -42.57
CA GLY A 460 14.81 23.73 -43.35
C GLY A 460 14.97 25.23 -43.11
N GLY A 461 14.06 25.86 -42.37
CA GLY A 461 14.14 27.25 -41.97
C GLY A 461 15.07 27.46 -40.78
N SER A 462 15.46 28.72 -40.57
CA SER A 462 16.17 29.16 -39.38
C SER A 462 15.25 30.02 -38.51
N ALA A 463 15.27 29.78 -37.20
CA ALA A 463 14.69 30.71 -36.23
C ALA A 463 15.76 31.15 -35.24
N THR A 464 15.66 32.40 -34.82
CA THR A 464 16.46 32.98 -33.77
C THR A 464 15.87 32.57 -32.43
N LEU A 465 16.65 31.82 -31.67
CA LEU A 465 16.32 31.35 -30.34
C LEU A 465 17.06 32.19 -29.30
N ARG A 466 16.32 32.86 -28.42
CA ARG A 466 16.87 33.63 -27.31
C ARG A 466 16.44 33.02 -25.99
N TRP A 467 17.36 32.93 -25.05
CA TRP A 467 17.04 32.58 -23.68
C TRP A 467 17.48 33.67 -22.72
N ARG A 468 16.70 33.83 -21.66
CA ARG A 468 17.03 34.71 -20.55
C ARG A 468 16.68 34.03 -19.24
N ILE A 469 17.65 33.98 -18.34
CA ILE A 469 17.48 33.50 -16.98
C ILE A 469 17.52 34.73 -16.06
N PRO A 470 16.37 35.25 -15.62
CA PRO A 470 16.29 36.54 -14.96
C PRO A 470 16.98 36.57 -13.59
N SER A 471 17.18 35.41 -12.94
CA SER A 471 17.86 35.34 -11.65
C SER A 471 18.62 34.03 -11.46
N LYS A 472 19.65 34.06 -10.60
CA LYS A 472 20.37 32.88 -10.07
C LYS A 472 21.06 31.96 -11.11
N ALA A 473 21.32 32.46 -12.32
CA ALA A 473 22.09 31.72 -13.33
C ALA A 473 23.48 31.25 -12.84
N GLN A 474 24.08 31.97 -11.88
CA GLN A 474 25.35 31.62 -11.22
C GLN A 474 25.34 30.27 -10.49
N ARG A 475 24.16 29.71 -10.19
CA ARG A 475 24.04 28.41 -9.53
C ARG A 475 24.13 27.23 -10.51
N LEU A 476 24.00 27.50 -11.80
CA LEU A 476 24.08 26.47 -12.83
C LEU A 476 25.54 26.08 -13.02
N LYS A 477 25.88 24.83 -12.70
CA LYS A 477 27.18 24.26 -13.05
C LYS A 477 27.29 23.96 -14.53
N GLN A 478 26.17 23.58 -15.12
CA GLN A 478 26.07 23.23 -16.52
C GLN A 478 24.69 23.62 -17.00
N PHE A 479 24.63 24.30 -18.15
CA PHE A 479 23.40 24.67 -18.83
C PHE A 479 23.40 24.04 -20.20
N ARG A 480 22.35 23.28 -20.50
CA ARG A 480 22.18 22.57 -21.77
C ARG A 480 20.80 22.85 -22.34
N LEU A 481 20.77 23.14 -23.63
CA LEU A 481 19.55 23.39 -24.38
C LEU A 481 19.46 22.39 -25.52
N TYR A 482 18.40 21.61 -25.52
CA TYR A 482 18.14 20.60 -26.53
C TYR A 482 16.92 20.98 -27.35
N LEU A 483 16.98 20.67 -28.65
CA LEU A 483 15.81 20.52 -29.48
C LEU A 483 15.46 19.04 -29.55
N VAL A 484 14.23 18.70 -29.17
CA VAL A 484 13.77 17.31 -29.10
C VAL A 484 12.49 17.17 -29.92
N GLY A 485 12.51 16.24 -30.87
CA GLY A 485 11.34 15.72 -31.57
C GLY A 485 10.96 14.37 -30.98
N GLU A 486 9.73 14.30 -30.46
CA GLU A 486 9.14 13.08 -29.90
C GLU A 486 7.98 12.66 -30.79
N GLU A 487 7.97 11.39 -31.19
CA GLU A 487 6.80 10.74 -31.77
C GLU A 487 6.06 10.03 -30.65
N GLU A 488 4.85 10.47 -30.37
CA GLU A 488 3.94 9.77 -29.49
C GLU A 488 2.96 8.97 -30.34
N ALA A 489 3.15 7.65 -30.39
CA ALA A 489 2.28 6.73 -31.11
C ALA A 489 1.48 5.89 -30.12
N GLN A 490 0.16 5.86 -30.30
CA GLN A 490 -0.74 5.03 -29.51
C GLN A 490 -1.15 3.82 -30.33
N TYR A 491 -0.65 2.63 -29.96
CA TYR A 491 -1.02 1.37 -30.62
C TYR A 491 -1.83 0.46 -29.71
N ARG A 492 -2.71 -0.33 -30.34
CA ARG A 492 -3.55 -1.32 -29.68
C ARG A 492 -2.85 -2.68 -29.73
N ARG A 493 -2.42 -3.18 -28.56
CA ARG A 493 -1.87 -4.52 -28.40
C ARG A 493 -2.89 -5.39 -27.66
N GLY A 494 -3.74 -6.07 -28.42
CA GLY A 494 -4.88 -6.84 -27.89
C GLY A 494 -5.96 -5.94 -27.28
N THR A 495 -6.25 -6.14 -25.99
CA THR A 495 -7.20 -5.31 -25.20
C THR A 495 -6.54 -4.09 -24.54
N ASN A 496 -5.22 -3.92 -24.65
CA ASN A 496 -4.49 -2.81 -24.03
C ASN A 496 -4.03 -1.77 -25.08
N THR A 497 -4.28 -0.50 -24.79
CA THR A 497 -3.67 0.63 -25.50
C THR A 497 -2.35 0.97 -24.83
N VAL A 498 -1.27 1.00 -25.61
CA VAL A 498 0.06 1.43 -25.16
C VAL A 498 0.36 2.76 -25.86
N THR A 499 0.62 3.80 -25.06
CA THR A 499 1.20 5.04 -25.54
C THR A 499 2.70 4.89 -25.47
N ASP A 500 3.32 4.87 -26.63
CA ASP A 500 4.76 4.83 -26.78
C ASP A 500 5.24 6.23 -27.17
N THR A 501 6.35 6.66 -26.57
CA THR A 501 6.94 7.96 -26.85
C THR A 501 8.38 7.72 -27.24
N GLU A 502 8.66 7.84 -28.52
CA GLU A 502 9.99 7.65 -29.09
C GLU A 502 10.60 9.01 -29.42
N VAL A 503 11.82 9.25 -28.94
CA VAL A 503 12.60 10.43 -29.34
C VAL A 503 13.23 10.13 -30.70
N PHE A 504 12.60 10.56 -31.78
CA PHE A 504 13.15 10.38 -33.13
C PHE A 504 14.23 11.43 -33.46
N PHE A 505 14.27 12.54 -32.71
CA PHE A 505 15.23 13.61 -32.93
C PHE A 505 15.67 14.24 -31.60
N GLU A 506 16.98 14.26 -31.34
CA GLU A 506 17.58 14.98 -30.22
C GLU A 506 18.83 15.71 -30.72
N GLN A 507 18.82 17.04 -30.64
CA GLN A 507 19.98 17.86 -30.98
C GLN A 507 20.34 18.77 -29.81
N LEU A 508 21.61 18.71 -29.40
CA LEU A 508 22.17 19.69 -28.49
C LEU A 508 22.39 21.00 -29.24
N LEU A 509 21.61 22.03 -28.89
CA LEU A 509 21.73 23.36 -29.49
C LEU A 509 22.82 24.20 -28.81
N PHE A 510 22.92 24.08 -27.49
CA PHE A 510 23.86 24.87 -26.70
C PHE A 510 24.24 24.18 -25.41
N GLU A 511 25.52 24.29 -25.04
CA GLU A 511 26.07 23.80 -23.79
C GLU A 511 27.09 24.79 -23.25
N THR A 512 26.99 25.14 -21.97
CA THR A 512 28.00 25.96 -21.30
C THR A 512 28.10 25.65 -19.82
N ALA A 513 29.30 25.84 -19.28
CA ALA A 513 29.55 25.88 -17.84
C ALA A 513 29.79 27.33 -17.35
N ASP A 514 29.89 28.34 -18.23
CA ASP A 514 30.02 29.75 -17.83
C ASP A 514 28.64 30.32 -17.48
N PRO A 515 28.41 30.75 -16.21
CA PRO A 515 27.12 31.31 -15.81
C PRO A 515 26.68 32.56 -16.56
N ARG A 516 27.62 33.34 -17.12
CA ARG A 516 27.27 34.54 -17.90
C ARG A 516 26.61 34.15 -19.21
N GLN A 517 27.13 33.12 -19.87
CA GLN A 517 26.56 32.56 -21.09
C GLN A 517 25.27 31.77 -20.82
N ALA A 518 25.17 31.10 -19.67
CA ALA A 518 23.93 30.49 -19.23
C ALA A 518 22.83 31.52 -18.96
N SER A 519 23.18 32.70 -18.42
CA SER A 519 22.20 33.73 -18.01
C SER A 519 21.44 34.36 -19.17
N ARG A 520 22.09 34.52 -20.32
CA ARG A 520 21.50 35.07 -21.54
C ARG A 520 22.31 34.62 -22.75
N GLY A 521 21.62 34.35 -23.84
CA GLY A 521 22.26 34.10 -25.12
C GLY A 521 21.26 34.06 -26.25
N GLU A 522 21.81 33.98 -27.45
CA GLU A 522 21.09 33.97 -28.71
C GLU A 522 21.82 33.02 -29.64
N LEU A 523 21.07 32.16 -30.32
CA LEU A 523 21.60 31.27 -31.36
C LEU A 523 20.59 31.13 -32.50
N GLN A 524 21.10 30.75 -33.66
CA GLN A 524 20.23 30.30 -34.75
C GLN A 524 19.96 28.81 -34.60
N CYS A 525 18.68 28.46 -34.51
CA CYS A 525 18.19 27.11 -34.49
C CYS A 525 17.71 26.75 -35.90
N VAL A 526 18.21 25.65 -36.46
CA VAL A 526 17.80 25.14 -37.77
C VAL A 526 17.23 23.76 -37.58
N VAL A 527 16.03 23.52 -38.11
CA VAL A 527 15.42 22.19 -38.13
C VAL A 527 15.78 21.52 -39.46
N PRO A 528 16.41 20.34 -39.48
CA PRO A 528 16.78 19.70 -40.74
C PRO A 528 15.54 19.39 -41.61
N VAL A 529 15.67 19.58 -42.93
CA VAL A 529 14.58 19.37 -43.92
C VAL A 529 14.03 17.94 -43.88
N ASN A 530 14.87 16.96 -43.55
CA ASN A 530 14.53 15.54 -43.53
C ASN A 530 13.84 15.08 -42.22
N THR A 531 13.27 16.02 -41.45
CA THR A 531 12.55 15.70 -40.20
C THR A 531 11.06 15.95 -40.34
N MET A 532 10.28 15.43 -39.40
CA MET A 532 8.81 15.50 -39.46
C MET A 532 8.32 16.84 -38.89
N PRO A 533 7.35 17.52 -39.55
CA PRO A 533 6.74 18.71 -38.98
C PRO A 533 5.92 18.33 -37.73
N SER A 534 5.63 19.33 -36.88
CA SER A 534 4.67 19.15 -35.80
C SER A 534 3.33 18.76 -36.41
N TRP A 535 2.83 17.63 -35.93
CA TRP A 535 1.63 17.04 -36.48
C TRP A 535 0.86 16.37 -35.37
N LYS A 536 -0.44 16.61 -35.34
CA LYS A 536 -1.32 15.98 -34.36
C LYS A 536 -2.41 15.25 -35.10
N SER A 537 -2.41 13.94 -34.97
CA SER A 537 -3.49 13.08 -35.43
C SER A 537 -4.22 12.47 -34.23
N GLN A 538 -5.17 11.60 -34.52
CA GLN A 538 -5.97 10.90 -33.52
C GLN A 538 -5.17 9.90 -32.67
N HIS A 539 -4.12 9.29 -33.24
CA HIS A 539 -3.34 8.23 -32.58
C HIS A 539 -1.83 8.49 -32.58
N HIS A 540 -1.36 9.44 -33.39
CA HIS A 540 0.04 9.80 -33.52
C HIS A 540 0.19 11.30 -33.34
N GLU A 541 1.11 11.72 -32.49
CA GLU A 541 1.45 13.12 -32.28
C GLU A 541 2.97 13.29 -32.42
N ILE A 542 3.39 14.09 -33.40
CA ILE A 542 4.77 14.56 -33.53
C ILE A 542 4.89 15.85 -32.72
N LYS A 543 5.51 15.74 -31.55
CA LYS A 543 5.75 16.85 -30.62
C LYS A 543 7.16 17.35 -30.79
N TRP A 544 7.31 18.66 -30.95
CA TRP A 544 8.59 19.31 -30.86
C TRP A 544 8.68 20.09 -29.56
N SER A 545 9.83 20.03 -28.91
CA SER A 545 10.05 20.75 -27.67
C SER A 545 11.49 21.24 -27.53
N LEU A 546 11.65 22.34 -26.79
CA LEU A 546 12.94 22.74 -26.24
C LEU A 546 13.03 22.20 -24.83
N VAL A 547 14.08 21.43 -24.56
CA VAL A 547 14.34 20.90 -23.23
C VAL A 547 15.54 21.61 -22.65
N VAL A 548 15.31 22.35 -21.56
CA VAL A 548 16.36 23.02 -20.80
C VAL A 548 16.75 22.15 -19.63
N LYS A 549 18.03 21.73 -19.62
CA LYS A 549 18.64 20.98 -18.52
C LYS A 549 19.66 21.86 -17.82
N GLY A 550 19.56 21.96 -16.50
CA GLY A 550 20.45 22.76 -15.68
C GLY A 550 20.88 22.03 -14.43
N ASP A 551 22.17 21.74 -14.30
CA ASP A 551 22.70 20.96 -13.19
C ASP A 551 23.03 21.91 -12.03
N ILE A 552 22.47 21.64 -10.84
CA ILE A 552 22.67 22.48 -9.65
C ILE A 552 23.17 21.61 -8.50
N ALA A 553 24.33 21.95 -7.93
CA ALA A 553 24.89 21.15 -6.85
C ALA A 553 24.02 21.18 -5.59
N LEU A 554 23.72 20.00 -5.04
CA LEU A 554 22.96 19.79 -3.81
C LEU A 554 21.52 20.35 -3.87
N TRP A 555 21.04 20.67 -5.07
CA TRP A 555 19.72 21.23 -5.33
C TRP A 555 19.06 20.44 -6.46
N PRO A 556 17.72 20.45 -6.57
CA PRO A 556 17.04 19.83 -7.69
C PRO A 556 17.52 20.43 -9.01
N ASP A 557 17.82 19.58 -10.00
CA ASP A 557 18.18 20.03 -11.33
C ASP A 557 16.98 20.67 -12.05
N ILE A 558 17.28 21.54 -13.01
CA ILE A 558 16.28 22.08 -13.93
C ILE A 558 16.07 21.07 -15.05
N ASN A 559 14.81 20.73 -15.32
CA ASN A 559 14.38 20.00 -16.50
C ASN A 559 13.06 20.58 -16.98
N ASP A 560 13.15 21.69 -17.71
CA ASP A 560 11.96 22.39 -18.22
C ASP A 560 11.76 22.07 -19.69
N THR A 561 10.52 21.69 -20.03
CA THR A 561 10.10 21.40 -21.41
C THR A 561 9.21 22.53 -21.90
N TYR A 562 9.54 23.08 -23.07
CA TYR A 562 8.79 24.14 -23.74
C TYR A 562 8.30 23.59 -25.08
N ALA A 563 6.99 23.46 -25.26
CA ALA A 563 6.40 22.94 -26.49
C ALA A 563 6.60 23.94 -27.64
N LEU A 564 7.02 23.44 -28.79
CA LEU A 564 7.23 24.18 -30.02
C LEU A 564 6.30 23.70 -31.12
N GLU A 565 6.11 24.56 -32.13
CA GLU A 565 5.42 24.22 -33.36
C GLU A 565 6.41 24.31 -34.53
N VAL A 566 6.50 23.23 -35.29
CA VAL A 566 7.33 23.07 -36.48
C VAL A 566 6.41 22.87 -37.68
N VAL A 567 6.52 23.68 -38.72
CA VAL A 567 5.62 23.70 -39.87
C VAL A 567 6.36 23.22 -41.12
N ALA A 568 5.65 22.56 -42.03
CA ALA A 568 6.19 22.20 -43.35
C ALA A 568 6.51 23.46 -44.18
N PRO A 569 7.45 23.39 -45.15
CA PRO A 569 7.71 24.53 -46.03
C PRO A 569 6.54 24.74 -46.99
N ASP A 570 6.18 26.00 -47.25
CA ASP A 570 5.18 26.35 -48.26
C ASP A 570 5.72 26.00 -49.65
N PHE A 571 5.09 25.01 -50.32
CA PHE A 571 5.33 24.76 -51.74
C PHE A 571 4.56 25.80 -52.57
N THR A 572 5.21 26.91 -52.93
CA THR A 572 4.74 27.72 -54.06
C THR A 572 5.14 27.02 -55.36
N PRO A 573 4.19 26.50 -56.17
CA PRO A 573 4.53 25.99 -57.49
C PRO A 573 5.08 27.14 -58.33
N GLN A 574 6.31 26.98 -58.83
CA GLN A 574 6.85 27.86 -59.85
C GLN A 574 6.09 27.57 -61.14
N HIS A 575 5.41 28.59 -61.67
CA HIS A 575 4.69 28.54 -62.94
C HIS A 575 5.63 28.56 -64.14
#